data_AF-A0A7S9E1T5-F1
#
_entry.id   AF-A0A7S9E1T5-F1
#
_cell.length_a   1.000
_cell.length_b   1.000
_cell.length_c   1.000
_cell.angle_alpha   90.00
_cell.angle_beta   90.00
_cell.angle_gamma   90.00
#
_symmetry.space_group_name_H-M   'P 1'
#
loop_
_entity.id
_entity.type
_entity.pdbx_description
1 polymer ?
#
loop_
_entity_poly.entity_id
_entity_poly.type
_entity_poly.pdbx_seq_one_letter_code
_entity_poly.pdbx_strand_id
1 'polypeptide(L)'
;MTITLQAVNELISALESAGELSIREQKFLKLAKAFKHLAAENVVLKGGPQGFFAYGSECGYEEFDTAEEATEFAEAEIADFRDRACDGWSDEVGSVVWGS
;
A
#
# COMPACT_ATOMS: atom_id res chain seq x y z
N MET A 1 -30.66 43.45 21.81
CA MET A 1 -31.19 43.23 20.44
C MET A 1 -32.24 42.13 20.56
N THR A 2 -33.51 42.43 20.28
CA THR A 2 -34.61 41.45 20.36
C THR A 2 -35.00 41.02 18.96
N ILE A 3 -34.76 39.75 18.65
CA ILE A 3 -35.29 39.11 17.44
C ILE A 3 -36.75 38.71 17.70
N THR A 4 -37.62 38.94 16.72
CA THR A 4 -39.05 38.58 16.79
C THR A 4 -39.25 37.13 16.33
N LEU A 5 -40.32 36.47 16.82
CA LEU A 5 -40.66 35.11 16.41
C LEU A 5 -40.86 34.96 14.89
N GLN A 6 -41.38 36.00 14.22
CA GLN A 6 -41.54 36.05 12.77
C GLN A 6 -40.19 35.93 12.05
N ALA A 7 -39.19 36.71 12.49
CA ALA A 7 -37.84 36.67 11.92
C ALA A 7 -37.15 35.31 12.16
N VAL A 8 -37.45 34.63 13.28
CA VAL A 8 -36.96 33.27 13.53
C VAL A 8 -37.56 32.27 12.54
N ASN A 9 -38.87 32.34 12.29
CA ASN A 9 -39.55 31.42 11.35
C ASN A 9 -39.10 31.62 9.90
N GLU A 10 -38.90 32.85 9.47
CA GLU A 10 -38.37 33.15 8.13
C GLU A 10 -36.93 32.66 7.96
N LEU A 11 -36.10 32.78 9.02
CA LEU A 11 -34.75 32.22 9.04
C LEU A 11 -34.74 30.69 8.97
N ILE A 12 -35.61 30.02 9.73
CA ILE A 12 -35.74 28.56 9.69
C ILE A 12 -36.14 28.11 8.28
N SER A 13 -37.16 28.73 7.69
CA SER A 13 -37.63 28.39 6.33
C SER A 13 -36.56 28.65 5.26
N ALA A 14 -35.80 29.74 5.38
CA ALA A 14 -34.68 30.03 4.49
C ALA A 14 -33.56 28.99 4.62
N LEU A 15 -33.23 28.56 5.84
CA LEU A 15 -32.20 27.53 6.09
C LEU A 15 -32.64 26.13 5.64
N GLU A 16 -33.91 25.77 5.83
CA GLU A 16 -34.46 24.48 5.38
C GLU A 16 -34.58 24.41 3.85
N SER A 17 -34.97 25.52 3.20
CA SER A 17 -35.07 25.59 1.73
C SER A 17 -33.72 25.69 1.03
N ALA A 18 -32.69 26.21 1.70
CA ALA A 18 -31.34 26.26 1.15
C ALA A 18 -30.75 24.86 0.89
N GLY A 19 -31.25 23.82 1.58
CA GLY A 19 -30.82 22.44 1.37
C GLY A 19 -29.31 22.23 1.54
N GLU A 20 -28.65 23.13 2.26
CA GLU A 20 -27.20 23.12 2.43
C GLU A 20 -26.78 21.96 3.33
N LEU A 21 -25.85 21.15 2.84
CA LEU A 21 -25.21 20.10 3.62
C LEU A 21 -24.67 20.69 4.91
N SER A 22 -25.03 20.06 6.03
CA SER A 22 -24.48 20.40 7.32
C SER A 22 -22.95 20.29 7.31
N ILE A 23 -22.29 21.04 8.20
CA ILE A 23 -20.83 21.00 8.35
C ILE A 23 -20.32 19.56 8.52
N ARG A 24 -21.11 18.69 9.18
CA ARG A 24 -20.78 17.27 9.37
C ARG A 24 -20.78 16.51 8.05
N GLU A 25 -21.82 16.67 7.24
CA GLU A 25 -21.94 15.97 5.96
C GLU A 25 -20.88 16.46 4.96
N GLN A 26 -20.56 17.76 4.97
CA GLN A 26 -19.46 18.30 4.17
C GLN A 26 -18.11 17.66 4.53
N LYS A 27 -17.83 17.47 5.83
CA LYS A 27 -16.61 16.78 6.29
C LYS A 27 -16.60 15.31 5.86
N PHE A 28 -17.73 14.62 5.97
CA PHE A 28 -17.85 13.24 5.50
C PHE A 28 -17.63 13.11 3.99
N LEU A 29 -18.18 14.03 3.18
CA LEU A 29 -17.97 14.04 1.74
C LEU A 29 -16.50 14.29 1.37
N LYS A 30 -15.83 15.22 2.06
CA LYS A 30 -14.38 15.44 1.87
C LYS A 30 -13.57 14.19 2.21
N LEU A 31 -13.87 13.54 3.34
CA LEU A 31 -13.21 12.32 3.76
C LEU A 31 -13.47 11.17 2.78
N ALA A 32 -14.71 10.99 2.32
CA ALA A 32 -15.08 9.96 1.36
C ALA A 32 -14.36 10.14 0.01
N LYS A 33 -14.18 11.39 -0.45
CA LYS A 33 -13.38 11.68 -1.64
C LYS A 33 -11.91 11.32 -1.45
N ALA A 34 -11.30 11.73 -0.34
CA ALA A 34 -9.92 11.38 -0.01
C ALA A 34 -9.72 9.85 0.09
N PHE A 35 -10.66 9.15 0.74
CA PHE A 35 -10.63 7.70 0.86
C PHE A 35 -10.73 7.01 -0.50
N LYS A 36 -11.65 7.44 -1.38
CA LYS A 36 -11.76 6.89 -2.74
C LYS A 36 -10.48 7.09 -3.55
N HIS A 37 -9.86 8.26 -3.43
CA HIS A 37 -8.59 8.55 -4.09
C HIS A 37 -7.46 7.66 -3.57
N LEU A 38 -7.30 7.58 -2.24
CA LEU A 38 -6.29 6.75 -1.59
C LEU A 38 -6.49 5.25 -1.89
N ALA A 39 -7.73 4.78 -1.97
CA ALA A 39 -8.04 3.41 -2.35
C ALA A 39 -7.61 3.11 -3.79
N ALA A 40 -7.84 4.05 -4.72
CA ALA A 40 -7.38 3.90 -6.10
C ALA A 40 -5.85 3.85 -6.20
N GLU A 41 -5.14 4.73 -5.46
CA GLU A 41 -3.67 4.70 -5.40
C GLU A 41 -3.16 3.37 -4.82
N ASN A 42 -3.78 2.87 -3.75
CA ASN A 42 -3.40 1.59 -3.15
C ASN A 42 -3.60 0.40 -4.10
N VAL A 43 -4.65 0.41 -4.93
CA VAL A 43 -4.87 -0.64 -5.94
C VAL A 43 -3.77 -0.60 -7.00
N VAL A 44 -3.36 0.59 -7.43
CA VAL A 44 -2.26 0.75 -8.39
C VAL A 44 -0.93 0.32 -7.78
N LEU A 45 -0.64 0.71 -6.55
CA LEU A 45 0.60 0.33 -5.86
C LEU A 45 0.71 -1.17 -5.62
N LYS A 46 -0.40 -1.84 -5.24
CA LYS A 46 -0.43 -3.29 -5.05
C LYS A 46 -0.57 -4.09 -6.34
N GLY A 47 -0.97 -3.43 -7.44
CA GLY A 47 -1.18 -4.05 -8.74
C GLY A 47 -0.07 -3.75 -9.75
N GLY A 48 0.90 -2.89 -9.39
CA GLY A 48 2.13 -2.72 -10.16
C GLY A 48 3.00 -3.97 -10.08
N PRO A 49 4.03 -4.09 -10.93
CA PRO A 49 5.05 -5.12 -10.75
C PRO A 49 5.80 -4.80 -9.46
N GLN A 50 5.32 -5.34 -8.33
CA GLN A 50 6.22 -5.61 -7.22
C GLN A 50 7.16 -6.70 -7.74
N GLY A 51 8.36 -6.25 -8.15
CA GLY A 51 9.39 -7.11 -8.71
C GLY A 51 9.78 -8.14 -7.67
N PHE A 52 9.92 -9.38 -8.11
CA PHE A 52 10.50 -10.41 -7.27
C PHE A 52 11.98 -10.13 -7.13
N PHE A 53 12.59 -10.49 -6.01
CA PHE A 53 14.00 -10.25 -5.81
C PHE A 53 14.67 -11.46 -5.21
N ALA A 54 15.96 -11.58 -5.49
CA ALA A 54 16.86 -12.45 -4.75
C ALA A 54 18.12 -11.67 -4.37
N TYR A 55 18.70 -12.04 -3.24
CA TYR A 55 19.95 -11.53 -2.73
C TYR A 55 20.84 -12.69 -2.34
N GLY A 56 22.06 -12.70 -2.83
CA GLY A 56 23.13 -13.61 -2.41
C GLY A 56 24.39 -12.84 -2.07
N SER A 57 25.21 -13.33 -1.14
CA SER A 57 26.45 -12.64 -0.76
C SER A 57 27.46 -12.54 -1.91
N GLU A 58 27.39 -13.42 -2.92
CA GLU A 58 28.33 -13.43 -4.06
C GLU A 58 27.81 -12.67 -5.29
N CYS A 59 26.50 -12.67 -5.51
CA CYS A 59 25.84 -12.05 -6.67
C CYS A 59 25.12 -10.73 -6.37
N GLY A 60 24.93 -10.36 -5.10
CA GLY A 60 24.28 -9.11 -4.72
C GLY A 60 22.77 -9.15 -4.90
N TYR A 61 22.14 -8.00 -5.17
CA TYR A 61 20.69 -7.86 -5.33
C TYR A 61 20.30 -7.95 -6.81
N GLU A 62 19.38 -8.87 -7.12
CA GLU A 62 18.82 -9.07 -8.45
C GLU A 62 17.29 -9.01 -8.43
N GLU A 63 16.71 -8.41 -9.47
CA GLU A 63 15.26 -8.28 -9.67
C GLU A 63 14.79 -9.21 -10.79
N PHE A 64 13.63 -9.82 -10.59
CA PHE A 64 13.02 -10.81 -11.46
C PHE A 64 11.56 -10.46 -11.74
N ASP A 65 11.08 -10.88 -12.91
CA ASP A 65 9.69 -10.66 -13.32
C ASP A 65 8.74 -11.66 -12.66
N THR A 66 9.24 -12.80 -12.17
CA THR A 66 8.44 -13.85 -11.54
C THR A 66 9.04 -14.39 -10.23
N ALA A 67 8.17 -14.88 -9.33
CA ALA A 67 8.57 -15.51 -8.06
C ALA A 67 9.43 -16.76 -8.27
N GLU A 68 9.12 -17.50 -9.34
CA GLU A 68 9.79 -18.74 -9.69
C GLU A 68 11.24 -18.46 -10.08
N GLU A 69 11.48 -17.46 -10.94
CA GLU A 69 12.85 -17.06 -11.32
C GLU A 69 13.67 -16.58 -10.11
N ALA A 70 13.08 -15.75 -9.23
CA ALA A 70 13.77 -15.31 -8.01
C ALA A 70 14.10 -16.48 -7.06
N THR A 71 13.20 -17.47 -6.98
CA THR A 71 13.41 -18.66 -6.14
C THR A 71 14.44 -19.59 -6.76
N GLU A 72 14.39 -19.84 -8.07
CA GLU A 72 15.35 -20.68 -8.78
C GLU A 72 16.77 -20.10 -8.68
N PHE A 73 16.90 -18.76 -8.81
CA PHE A 73 18.16 -18.08 -8.61
C PHE A 73 18.71 -18.27 -7.18
N ALA A 74 17.87 -18.06 -6.18
CA ALA A 74 18.27 -18.25 -4.78
C ALA A 74 18.64 -19.72 -4.48
N GLU A 75 17.89 -20.69 -5.01
CA GLU A 75 18.16 -22.11 -4.86
C GLU A 75 19.45 -22.53 -5.58
N ALA A 76 19.73 -21.96 -6.75
CA ALA A 76 20.98 -22.19 -7.47
C ALA A 76 22.20 -21.70 -6.67
N GLU A 77 22.12 -20.50 -6.09
CA GLU A 77 23.16 -19.97 -5.20
C GLU A 77 23.36 -20.83 -3.95
N ILE A 78 22.27 -21.25 -3.32
CA ILE A 78 22.32 -22.16 -2.16
C ILE A 78 22.98 -23.50 -2.55
N ALA A 79 22.68 -24.02 -3.74
CA ALA A 79 23.30 -25.24 -4.25
C ALA A 79 24.80 -25.06 -4.49
N ASP A 80 25.21 -23.93 -5.06
CA ASP A 80 26.61 -23.57 -5.27
C ASP A 80 27.39 -23.50 -3.95
N PHE A 81 26.83 -22.88 -2.91
CA PHE A 81 27.42 -22.87 -1.57
C PHE A 81 27.50 -24.27 -0.96
N ARG A 82 26.46 -25.09 -1.14
CA ARG A 82 26.44 -26.47 -0.65
C ARG A 82 27.52 -27.33 -1.30
N ASP A 83 27.74 -27.18 -2.61
CA ASP A 83 28.72 -27.97 -3.34
C ASP A 83 30.17 -27.55 -3.02
N ARG A 84 30.37 -26.33 -2.52
CA ARG A 84 31.66 -25.81 -2.04
C ARG A 84 31.95 -26.12 -0.57
N ALA A 85 30.94 -26.50 0.21
CA ALA A 85 31.10 -26.86 1.61
C ALA A 85 31.74 -28.24 1.76
N CYS A 86 32.84 -28.34 2.51
CA CYS A 86 33.52 -29.61 2.79
C CYS A 86 32.74 -30.51 3.78
N ASP A 87 31.93 -29.91 4.65
CA ASP A 87 31.03 -30.58 5.59
C ASP A 87 29.80 -29.69 5.92
N GLY A 88 28.62 -30.30 6.05
CA GLY A 88 27.41 -29.59 6.48
C GLY A 88 26.88 -28.53 5.50
N TRP A 89 26.48 -27.37 6.03
CA TRP A 89 26.01 -26.20 5.28
C TRP A 89 27.03 -25.07 5.43
N SER A 90 27.30 -24.33 4.36
CA SER A 90 28.15 -23.14 4.45
C SER A 90 27.39 -21.99 5.13
N ASP A 91 28.11 -21.15 5.88
CA ASP A 91 27.52 -20.01 6.61
C ASP A 91 26.87 -18.99 5.66
N GLU A 92 27.32 -18.96 4.40
CA GLU A 92 26.85 -18.11 3.32
C GLU A 92 25.42 -18.47 2.86
N VAL A 93 24.96 -19.71 3.04
CA VAL A 93 23.58 -20.12 2.73
C VAL A 93 22.57 -19.33 3.55
N GLY A 94 22.90 -18.99 4.79
CA GLY A 94 22.05 -18.16 5.65
C GLY A 94 21.93 -16.70 5.20
N SER A 95 22.78 -16.27 4.25
CA SER A 95 22.75 -14.92 3.70
C SER A 95 21.84 -14.78 2.47
N VAL A 96 21.40 -15.89 1.88
CA VAL A 96 20.55 -15.89 0.70
C VAL A 96 19.10 -15.55 1.10
N VAL A 97 18.53 -14.52 0.47
CA VAL A 97 17.17 -14.03 0.75
C VAL A 97 16.44 -13.79 -0.56
N TRP A 98 15.18 -14.19 -0.68
CA TRP A 98 14.35 -13.91 -1.86
C TRP A 98 12.90 -13.58 -1.46
N GLY A 99 12.18 -12.88 -2.34
CA GLY A 99 10.82 -12.44 -2.04
C GLY A 99 10.11 -11.70 -3.17
N SER A 100 8.98 -11.10 -2.81
CA SER A 100 8.06 -10.32 -3.66
C SER A 100 7.70 -9.00 -3.00
#